data_AF-A0A1Q5JN48-F1
#
_entry.id   AF-A0A1Q5JN48-F1
#
_cell.length_a   1.000
_cell.length_b   1.000
_cell.length_c   1.000
_cell.angle_alpha   90.00
_cell.angle_beta   90.00
_cell.angle_gamma   90.00
#
_symmetry.space_group_name_H-M   'P 1'
#
loop_
_entity.id
_entity.type
_entity.pdbx_description
1 polymer ?
#
loop_
_entity_poly.entity_id
_entity_poly.type
_entity_poly.pdbx_seq_one_letter_code
_entity_poly.pdbx_strand_id
1 'polypeptide(L)'
;MGQRSRAEDLVVVVPGILGSTLADADGHEVWAASGRALVRGIRTFGGSVKGLTLPAGLGDEHPGDGVRPTGLMSDVHALPGVWKPVDGYSALLNWLEAHFTLRRRLPGEAADAPANLVGFAYDWRLSCRYNAERLAERVDEELGRWRASQLDRRDAKVVFLCHSMGGLVARSYVEQCGGAEVTRRVVTLGTPYRGSLDALLYLVNGMRYGIGPVGLDLTPFARSLPSLHQLTPDYACLAAGGGSGLRYAREVTGLPGVDGELLRLAGLFHADLRESGAGARYGVEYVPVGGVRQPTPTTAEAEGDGLRGLLTIDGVDEGGDGRVPDLSSRAVGSGRHAHTPWEKHGSLQNNKGVRQALYNWLTPEPPVHRGPEDEDVPLSVDAPEILVEGEVYEIRATVPPDVPGHDRVAVFAGVEGGPMRTMTNRGGGVYSLRINGLPVGGHRVRIGTRVSANVVMTALVLVLERG
;
A
#
# COMPACT_ATOMS: atom_id res chain seq x y z
N MET A 1 -27.39 -1.02 -10.30
CA MET A 1 -26.03 -1.55 -10.04
C MET A 1 -25.08 -0.82 -10.96
N GLY A 2 -24.05 -0.16 -10.41
CA GLY A 2 -23.05 0.54 -11.23
C GLY A 2 -22.22 -0.44 -12.07
N GLN A 3 -21.64 0.04 -13.16
CA GLN A 3 -20.74 -0.74 -14.00
C GLN A 3 -19.47 -1.09 -13.22
N ARG A 4 -19.12 -2.39 -13.12
CA ARG A 4 -17.87 -2.85 -12.50
C ARG A 4 -16.69 -2.55 -13.41
N SER A 5 -15.56 -2.14 -12.84
CA SER A 5 -14.29 -1.96 -13.57
C SER A 5 -13.72 -3.31 -14.01
N ARG A 6 -13.20 -3.40 -15.23
CA ARG A 6 -12.54 -4.62 -15.70
C ARG A 6 -11.23 -4.82 -14.92
N ALA A 7 -10.95 -6.05 -14.50
CA ALA A 7 -9.69 -6.48 -13.89
C ALA A 7 -9.33 -7.86 -14.46
N GLU A 8 -8.21 -7.90 -15.19
CA GLU A 8 -7.77 -9.09 -15.94
C GLU A 8 -6.64 -9.85 -15.26
N ASP A 9 -5.94 -9.20 -14.35
CA ASP A 9 -4.88 -9.81 -13.56
C ASP A 9 -5.45 -10.66 -12.41
N LEU A 10 -4.63 -11.58 -11.92
CA LEU A 10 -4.90 -12.31 -10.69
C LEU A 10 -4.65 -11.38 -9.48
N VAL A 11 -5.69 -11.09 -8.71
CA VAL A 11 -5.57 -10.33 -7.46
C VAL A 11 -5.42 -11.30 -6.28
N VAL A 12 -4.33 -11.16 -5.53
CA VAL A 12 -4.04 -11.99 -4.36
C VAL A 12 -4.05 -11.13 -3.10
N VAL A 13 -4.95 -11.42 -2.17
CA VAL A 13 -5.03 -10.76 -0.86
C VAL A 13 -4.20 -11.55 0.14
N VAL A 14 -3.18 -10.90 0.71
CA VAL A 14 -2.26 -11.51 1.69
C VAL A 14 -2.44 -10.83 3.06
N PRO A 15 -2.91 -11.56 4.09
CA PRO A 15 -3.21 -10.98 5.38
C PRO A 15 -1.95 -10.70 6.22
N GLY A 16 -2.12 -9.92 7.29
CA GLY A 16 -1.09 -9.74 8.32
C GLY A 16 -0.96 -10.93 9.28
N ILE A 17 -0.05 -10.81 10.25
CA ILE A 17 0.08 -11.78 11.36
C ILE A 17 -1.28 -11.93 12.07
N LEU A 18 -1.65 -13.18 12.41
CA LEU A 18 -2.97 -13.54 12.96
C LEU A 18 -4.16 -13.39 11.98
N GLY A 19 -3.93 -12.95 10.74
CA GLY A 19 -4.99 -12.66 9.78
C GLY A 19 -5.47 -13.86 8.96
N SER A 20 -4.90 -15.04 9.17
CA SER A 20 -5.39 -16.32 8.64
C SER A 20 -5.99 -17.14 9.77
N THR A 21 -7.07 -17.88 9.50
CA THR A 21 -7.57 -18.92 10.40
C THR A 21 -6.71 -20.18 10.32
N LEU A 22 -6.50 -20.86 11.44
CA LEU A 22 -5.71 -22.09 11.55
C LEU A 22 -6.56 -23.22 12.13
N ALA A 23 -6.34 -24.44 11.63
CA ALA A 23 -6.90 -25.67 12.17
C ALA A 23 -5.79 -26.70 12.44
N ASP A 24 -6.00 -27.58 13.40
CA ASP A 24 -5.11 -28.73 13.67
C ASP A 24 -5.26 -29.85 12.61
N ALA A 25 -4.50 -30.94 12.81
CA ALA A 25 -4.52 -32.12 11.94
C ALA A 25 -5.91 -32.77 11.85
N ASP A 26 -6.69 -32.72 12.93
CA ASP A 26 -8.04 -33.27 13.03
C ASP A 26 -9.10 -32.33 12.42
N GLY A 27 -8.69 -31.12 12.02
CA GLY A 27 -9.56 -30.10 11.44
C GLY A 27 -10.29 -29.24 12.47
N HIS A 28 -9.93 -29.32 13.75
CA HIS A 28 -10.46 -28.40 14.76
C HIS A 28 -9.83 -27.01 14.61
N GLU A 29 -10.67 -25.97 14.63
CA GLU A 29 -10.20 -24.59 14.58
C GLU A 29 -9.44 -24.25 15.86
N VAL A 30 -8.13 -24.05 15.72
CA VAL A 30 -7.23 -23.61 16.81
C VAL A 30 -7.10 -22.09 16.85
N TRP A 31 -7.41 -21.41 15.74
CA TRP A 31 -7.50 -19.96 15.64
C TRP A 31 -8.50 -19.56 14.55
N ALA A 32 -9.71 -19.14 14.94
CA ALA A 32 -10.74 -18.67 14.02
C ALA A 32 -11.75 -17.73 14.71
N ALA A 33 -12.28 -16.76 13.97
CA ALA A 33 -13.33 -15.87 14.42
C ALA A 33 -14.65 -16.17 13.69
N SER A 34 -15.50 -17.01 14.26
CA SER A 34 -16.94 -17.03 13.93
C SER A 34 -17.73 -16.51 15.14
N GLY A 35 -18.78 -15.72 14.94
CA GLY A 35 -19.37 -14.83 15.97
C GLY A 35 -19.81 -15.46 17.30
N ARG A 36 -20.06 -16.78 17.38
CA ARG A 36 -20.27 -17.52 18.64
C ARG A 36 -19.02 -18.28 19.13
N ALA A 37 -18.05 -18.45 18.25
CA ALA A 37 -16.76 -19.09 18.49
C ALA A 37 -15.65 -18.11 18.86
N LEU A 38 -15.83 -16.77 18.91
CA LEU A 38 -14.72 -15.90 19.35
C LEU A 38 -14.42 -16.05 20.85
N VAL A 39 -15.45 -16.10 21.71
CA VAL A 39 -15.27 -16.35 23.16
C VAL A 39 -14.74 -17.77 23.40
N ARG A 40 -15.22 -18.74 22.60
CA ARG A 40 -14.76 -20.13 22.67
C ARG A 40 -13.35 -20.27 22.10
N GLY A 41 -13.05 -19.57 21.02
CA GLY A 41 -11.83 -19.53 20.22
C GLY A 41 -10.69 -18.82 20.93
N ILE A 42 -10.96 -17.75 21.68
CA ILE A 42 -9.97 -17.13 22.58
C ILE A 42 -9.73 -18.02 23.81
N ARG A 43 -10.79 -18.65 24.36
CA ARG A 43 -10.64 -19.65 25.46
C ARG A 43 -9.91 -20.91 25.02
N THR A 44 -10.21 -21.46 23.84
CA THR A 44 -9.52 -22.61 23.27
C THR A 44 -8.15 -22.21 22.82
N PHE A 45 -7.95 -21.05 22.20
CA PHE A 45 -6.62 -20.53 21.89
C PHE A 45 -5.77 -20.52 23.15
N GLY A 46 -6.26 -19.99 24.29
CA GLY A 46 -5.61 -20.06 25.61
C GLY A 46 -5.22 -21.48 26.07
N GLY A 47 -6.08 -22.47 25.83
CA GLY A 47 -5.80 -23.89 26.11
C GLY A 47 -4.90 -24.58 25.05
N SER A 48 -4.94 -24.10 23.81
CA SER A 48 -4.23 -24.59 22.63
C SER A 48 -2.87 -23.91 22.45
N VAL A 49 -2.57 -22.81 23.15
CA VAL A 49 -1.30 -22.07 23.05
C VAL A 49 -0.11 -23.01 23.23
N LYS A 50 -0.21 -23.95 24.17
CA LYS A 50 0.83 -24.97 24.38
C LYS A 50 1.02 -25.88 23.17
N GLY A 51 -0.06 -26.25 22.48
CA GLY A 51 -0.02 -27.04 21.25
C GLY A 51 0.38 -26.25 20.00
N LEU A 52 0.27 -24.92 20.03
CA LEU A 52 0.67 -24.04 18.93
C LEU A 52 2.09 -23.49 19.07
N THR A 53 2.71 -23.65 20.23
CA THR A 53 4.09 -23.23 20.50
C THR A 53 5.04 -24.06 19.65
N LEU A 54 5.91 -23.38 18.89
CA LEU A 54 6.82 -24.03 17.95
C LEU A 54 8.06 -24.58 18.66
N PRO A 55 8.67 -25.66 18.14
CA PRO A 55 9.95 -26.17 18.67
C PRO A 55 11.08 -25.17 18.42
N ALA A 56 12.08 -25.17 19.31
CA ALA A 56 13.29 -24.37 19.13
C ALA A 56 14.11 -24.84 17.91
N GLY A 57 14.86 -23.93 17.30
CA GLY A 57 15.73 -24.26 16.17
C GLY A 57 15.02 -24.52 14.85
N LEU A 58 13.72 -24.20 14.74
CA LEU A 58 12.93 -24.40 13.52
C LEU A 58 13.44 -23.58 12.32
N GLY A 59 13.89 -22.34 12.55
CA GLY A 59 14.33 -21.46 11.46
C GLY A 59 13.22 -21.21 10.43
N ASP A 60 13.46 -21.63 9.19
CA ASP A 60 12.53 -21.54 8.06
C ASP A 60 11.80 -22.86 7.76
N GLU A 61 11.96 -23.90 8.60
CA GLU A 61 11.35 -25.22 8.39
C GLU A 61 9.89 -25.28 8.89
N HIS A 62 9.17 -26.34 8.49
CA HIS A 62 7.84 -26.65 9.01
C HIS A 62 7.91 -27.57 10.24
N PRO A 63 7.15 -27.32 11.32
CA PRO A 63 7.26 -28.08 12.58
C PRO A 63 6.68 -29.51 12.50
N GLY A 64 5.90 -29.82 11.45
CA GLY A 64 5.25 -31.12 11.30
C GLY A 64 4.10 -31.36 12.30
N ASP A 65 3.56 -30.29 12.89
CA ASP A 65 2.50 -30.33 13.91
C ASP A 65 1.08 -30.51 13.33
N GLY A 66 0.96 -30.61 12.00
CA GLY A 66 -0.30 -30.79 11.28
C GLY A 66 -1.22 -29.56 11.29
N VAL A 67 -0.77 -28.43 11.84
CA VAL A 67 -1.52 -27.18 11.78
C VAL A 67 -1.50 -26.63 10.37
N ARG A 68 -2.65 -26.18 9.88
CA ARG A 68 -2.81 -25.68 8.52
C ARG A 68 -3.69 -24.45 8.45
N PRO A 69 -3.40 -23.50 7.54
CA PRO A 69 -4.29 -22.39 7.26
C PRO A 69 -5.58 -22.87 6.58
N THR A 70 -6.71 -22.29 6.97
CA THR A 70 -8.03 -22.66 6.43
C THR A 70 -8.76 -21.53 5.71
N GLY A 71 -8.36 -20.28 5.92
CA GLY A 71 -9.00 -19.13 5.30
C GLY A 71 -8.46 -17.80 5.84
N LEU A 72 -8.94 -16.69 5.26
CA LEU A 72 -8.68 -15.36 5.82
C LEU A 72 -9.61 -15.11 7.01
N MET A 73 -9.13 -14.36 7.99
CA MET A 73 -9.92 -13.97 9.15
C MET A 73 -11.15 -13.17 8.70
N SER A 74 -12.33 -13.61 9.15
CA SER A 74 -13.59 -12.90 8.87
C SER A 74 -13.74 -11.66 9.74
N ASP A 75 -14.53 -10.69 9.27
CA ASP A 75 -14.83 -9.49 10.07
C ASP A 75 -15.55 -9.85 11.37
N VAL A 76 -15.07 -9.29 12.48
CA VAL A 76 -15.69 -9.46 13.79
C VAL A 76 -16.54 -8.25 14.11
N HIS A 77 -17.86 -8.40 13.96
CA HIS A 77 -18.82 -7.38 14.38
C HIS A 77 -19.04 -7.46 15.91
N ALA A 78 -18.06 -6.94 16.67
CA ALA A 78 -18.10 -6.60 18.11
C ALA A 78 -18.51 -7.70 19.14
N LEU A 79 -17.66 -7.88 20.16
CA LEU A 79 -18.06 -8.34 21.49
C LEU A 79 -17.80 -7.18 22.48
N PRO A 80 -18.77 -6.78 23.32
CA PRO A 80 -18.57 -5.72 24.32
C PRO A 80 -17.52 -6.12 25.37
N GLY A 81 -16.55 -5.24 25.64
CA GLY A 81 -15.71 -5.29 26.85
C GLY A 81 -14.41 -6.08 26.80
N VAL A 82 -14.07 -6.77 25.70
CA VAL A 82 -12.82 -7.55 25.60
C VAL A 82 -12.22 -7.38 24.20
N TRP A 83 -11.13 -6.60 24.14
CA TRP A 83 -10.21 -6.39 23.00
C TRP A 83 -10.67 -5.40 21.91
N LYS A 84 -9.68 -4.68 21.34
CA LYS A 84 -9.90 -3.72 20.25
C LYS A 84 -10.42 -4.50 19.01
N PRO A 85 -11.48 -4.04 18.33
CA PRO A 85 -12.00 -4.71 17.14
C PRO A 85 -10.89 -4.75 16.09
N VAL A 86 -10.51 -5.96 15.67
CA VAL A 86 -9.69 -6.16 14.47
C VAL A 86 -10.69 -6.41 13.35
N ASP A 87 -10.70 -5.53 12.36
CA ASP A 87 -11.48 -5.80 11.17
C ASP A 87 -10.80 -6.94 10.38
N GLY A 88 -11.59 -7.89 9.89
CA GLY A 88 -11.12 -8.98 9.08
C GLY A 88 -10.97 -8.58 7.61
N TYR A 89 -11.10 -9.56 6.72
CA TYR A 89 -10.91 -9.37 5.28
C TYR A 89 -12.20 -9.51 4.47
N SER A 90 -13.33 -9.86 5.09
CA SER A 90 -14.59 -10.12 4.37
C SER A 90 -15.10 -8.86 3.67
N ALA A 91 -15.08 -7.70 4.34
CA ALA A 91 -15.52 -6.43 3.78
C ALA A 91 -14.65 -5.98 2.60
N LEU A 92 -13.33 -6.22 2.66
CA LEU A 92 -12.42 -5.92 1.56
C LEU A 92 -12.72 -6.82 0.35
N LEU A 93 -12.81 -8.13 0.56
CA LEU A 93 -13.09 -9.10 -0.52
C LEU A 93 -14.44 -8.80 -1.19
N ASN A 94 -15.49 -8.58 -0.40
CA ASN A 94 -16.82 -8.24 -0.91
C ASN A 94 -16.79 -6.90 -1.67
N TRP A 95 -16.02 -5.92 -1.19
CA TRP A 95 -15.85 -4.64 -1.88
C TRP A 95 -15.15 -4.81 -3.24
N LEU A 96 -14.11 -5.65 -3.32
CA LEU A 96 -13.39 -5.96 -4.57
C LEU A 96 -14.33 -6.60 -5.61
N GLU A 97 -15.11 -7.61 -5.23
CA GLU A 97 -16.06 -8.28 -6.14
C GLU A 97 -17.20 -7.35 -6.60
N ALA A 98 -17.60 -6.41 -5.73
CA ALA A 98 -18.65 -5.45 -6.03
C ALA A 98 -18.21 -4.35 -7.01
N HIS A 99 -16.92 -3.99 -7.03
CA HIS A 99 -16.42 -2.87 -7.85
C HIS A 99 -15.63 -3.32 -9.08
N PHE A 100 -15.13 -4.55 -9.11
CA PHE A 100 -14.31 -5.08 -10.19
C PHE A 100 -14.89 -6.36 -10.79
N THR A 101 -14.45 -6.74 -11.99
CA THR A 101 -14.68 -8.07 -12.57
C THR A 101 -13.81 -9.14 -11.90
N LEU A 102 -13.71 -9.07 -10.58
CA LEU A 102 -13.03 -10.02 -9.71
C LEU A 102 -14.04 -11.05 -9.20
N ARG A 103 -13.62 -12.30 -9.10
CA ARG A 103 -14.42 -13.39 -8.51
C ARG A 103 -13.55 -14.30 -7.67
N ARG A 104 -14.05 -14.67 -6.49
CA ARG A 104 -13.55 -15.81 -5.73
C ARG A 104 -14.12 -17.11 -6.28
N ARG A 105 -13.42 -18.21 -6.01
CA ARG A 105 -13.99 -19.56 -6.16
C ARG A 105 -15.03 -19.77 -5.06
N LEU A 106 -16.24 -20.18 -5.43
CA LEU A 106 -17.32 -20.44 -4.48
C LEU A 106 -17.20 -21.85 -3.87
N PRO A 107 -17.71 -22.05 -2.64
CA PRO A 107 -17.83 -23.39 -2.06
C PRO A 107 -18.64 -24.31 -2.99
N GLY A 108 -18.07 -25.47 -3.33
CA GLY A 108 -18.70 -26.46 -4.21
C GLY A 108 -18.38 -26.31 -5.70
N GLU A 109 -17.69 -25.25 -6.12
CA GLU A 109 -17.09 -25.23 -7.46
C GLU A 109 -15.94 -26.24 -7.56
N ALA A 110 -15.68 -26.72 -8.78
CA ALA A 110 -14.55 -27.59 -9.06
C ALA A 110 -13.23 -26.90 -8.64
N ALA A 111 -12.28 -27.70 -8.14
CA ALA A 111 -11.02 -27.18 -7.61
C ALA A 111 -10.19 -26.41 -8.66
N ASP A 112 -10.41 -26.71 -9.95
CA ASP A 112 -9.77 -26.08 -11.10
C ASP A 112 -10.57 -24.91 -11.69
N ALA A 113 -11.75 -24.58 -11.13
CA ALA A 113 -12.56 -23.47 -11.61
C ALA A 113 -11.75 -22.15 -11.57
N PRO A 114 -11.66 -21.42 -12.70
CA PRO A 114 -10.81 -20.24 -12.81
C PRO A 114 -11.35 -19.09 -11.96
N ALA A 115 -10.51 -18.52 -11.11
CA ALA A 115 -10.80 -17.36 -10.29
C ALA A 115 -9.65 -16.34 -10.42
N ASN A 116 -9.97 -15.05 -10.31
CA ASN A 116 -8.99 -13.96 -10.36
C ASN A 116 -8.95 -13.13 -9.08
N LEU A 117 -9.63 -13.59 -8.02
CA LEU A 117 -9.48 -13.07 -6.66
C LEU A 117 -9.22 -14.24 -5.70
N VAL A 118 -8.02 -14.26 -5.12
CA VAL A 118 -7.54 -15.31 -4.24
C VAL A 118 -7.17 -14.72 -2.89
N GLY A 119 -7.74 -15.26 -1.81
CA GLY A 119 -7.23 -15.02 -0.46
C GLY A 119 -6.14 -16.02 -0.13
N PHE A 120 -4.93 -15.55 0.15
CA PHE A 120 -3.81 -16.42 0.53
C PHE A 120 -3.74 -16.54 2.06
N ALA A 121 -4.42 -17.55 2.60
CA ALA A 121 -4.27 -17.92 4.00
C ALA A 121 -2.96 -18.69 4.20
N TYR A 122 -2.21 -18.34 5.23
CA TYR A 122 -0.91 -18.94 5.55
C TYR A 122 -0.71 -19.10 7.07
N ASP A 123 0.21 -19.99 7.46
CA ASP A 123 0.57 -20.17 8.87
C ASP A 123 1.47 -19.02 9.33
N TRP A 124 0.83 -18.02 9.93
CA TRP A 124 1.46 -16.81 10.42
C TRP A 124 2.41 -17.03 11.60
N ARG A 125 2.51 -18.25 12.12
CA ARG A 125 3.53 -18.61 13.12
C ARG A 125 4.91 -18.79 12.49
N LEU A 126 4.95 -19.26 11.24
CA LEU A 126 6.17 -19.62 10.52
C LEU A 126 6.79 -18.41 9.81
N SER A 127 8.06 -18.54 9.42
CA SER A 127 8.80 -17.44 8.81
C SER A 127 8.17 -16.92 7.52
N CYS A 128 8.45 -15.66 7.18
CA CYS A 128 8.05 -15.03 5.93
C CYS A 128 8.66 -15.73 4.71
N ARG A 129 9.85 -16.34 4.84
CA ARG A 129 10.49 -17.12 3.77
C ARG A 129 9.70 -18.39 3.47
N TYR A 130 9.40 -19.18 4.51
CA TYR A 130 8.57 -20.37 4.38
C TYR A 130 7.22 -20.05 3.72
N ASN A 131 6.55 -19.00 4.21
CA ASN A 131 5.26 -18.58 3.68
C ASN A 131 5.35 -18.00 2.26
N ALA A 132 6.50 -17.46 1.84
CA ALA A 132 6.73 -17.00 0.48
C ALA A 132 6.88 -18.14 -0.52
N GLU A 133 7.47 -19.27 -0.12
CA GLU A 133 7.52 -20.49 -0.95
C GLU A 133 6.10 -21.06 -1.14
N ARG A 134 5.30 -21.12 -0.07
CA ARG A 134 3.89 -21.51 -0.15
C ARG A 134 3.07 -20.53 -1.01
N LEU A 135 3.42 -19.24 -0.98
CA LEU A 135 2.81 -18.24 -1.85
C LEU A 135 3.18 -18.50 -3.32
N ALA A 136 4.43 -18.87 -3.61
CA ALA A 136 4.88 -19.20 -4.95
C ALA A 136 4.06 -20.34 -5.55
N GLU A 137 3.93 -21.46 -4.82
CA GLU A 137 3.11 -22.61 -5.22
C GLU A 137 1.66 -22.19 -5.53
N ARG A 138 1.07 -21.39 -4.63
CA ARG A 138 -0.32 -20.94 -4.82
C ARG A 138 -0.48 -20.01 -6.02
N VAL A 139 0.46 -19.11 -6.24
CA VAL A 139 0.44 -18.18 -7.36
C VAL A 139 0.62 -18.92 -8.67
N ASP A 140 1.58 -19.83 -8.77
CA ASP A 140 1.83 -20.63 -9.97
C ASP A 140 0.58 -21.41 -10.38
N GLU A 141 -0.08 -22.07 -9.41
CA GLU A 141 -1.33 -22.78 -9.64
C GLU A 141 -2.45 -21.86 -10.14
N GLU A 142 -2.77 -20.81 -9.39
CA GLU A 142 -3.96 -19.99 -9.68
C GLU A 142 -3.75 -19.08 -10.89
N LEU A 143 -2.55 -18.55 -11.09
CA LEU A 143 -2.21 -17.78 -12.29
C LEU A 143 -2.19 -18.69 -13.52
N GLY A 144 -1.66 -19.90 -13.41
CA GLY A 144 -1.69 -20.89 -14.48
C GLY A 144 -3.12 -21.23 -14.91
N ARG A 145 -4.00 -21.54 -13.95
CA ARG A 145 -5.44 -21.78 -14.20
C ARG A 145 -6.11 -20.57 -14.85
N TRP A 146 -5.82 -19.37 -14.35
CA TRP A 146 -6.40 -18.14 -14.89
C TRP A 146 -5.95 -17.86 -16.33
N ARG A 147 -4.65 -17.94 -16.62
CA ARG A 147 -4.08 -17.77 -17.98
C ARG A 147 -4.57 -18.82 -18.97
N ALA A 148 -4.80 -20.05 -18.51
CA ALA A 148 -5.30 -21.14 -19.35
C ALA A 148 -6.81 -21.01 -19.66
N SER A 149 -7.55 -20.24 -18.86
CA SER A 149 -9.01 -20.19 -18.96
C SER A 149 -9.51 -19.52 -20.24
N GLN A 150 -8.78 -18.55 -20.80
CA GLN A 150 -9.11 -17.85 -22.05
C GLN A 150 -7.84 -17.34 -22.74
N LEU A 151 -7.83 -17.24 -24.07
CA LEU A 151 -6.66 -16.83 -24.86
C LEU A 151 -6.19 -15.40 -24.56
N ASP A 152 -7.11 -14.49 -24.30
CA ASP A 152 -6.85 -13.09 -23.97
C ASP A 152 -6.23 -12.90 -22.57
N ARG A 153 -6.23 -13.95 -21.73
CA ARG A 153 -5.66 -13.92 -20.37
C ARG A 153 -4.24 -14.46 -20.29
N ARG A 154 -3.62 -14.89 -21.40
CA ARG A 154 -2.27 -15.48 -21.39
C ARG A 154 -1.21 -14.58 -20.76
N ASP A 155 -1.37 -13.27 -20.91
CA ASP A 155 -0.45 -12.25 -20.40
C ASP A 155 -0.87 -11.69 -19.03
N ALA A 156 -1.92 -12.23 -18.40
CA ALA A 156 -2.34 -11.82 -17.07
C ALA A 156 -1.18 -11.94 -16.07
N LYS A 157 -1.02 -10.95 -15.21
CA LYS A 157 -0.01 -10.90 -14.15
C LYS A 157 -0.68 -10.96 -12.78
N VAL A 158 0.13 -10.88 -11.72
CA VAL A 158 -0.33 -10.89 -10.33
C VAL A 158 -0.32 -9.47 -9.76
N VAL A 159 -1.41 -9.10 -9.08
CA VAL A 159 -1.49 -7.90 -8.24
C VAL A 159 -1.71 -8.33 -6.80
N PHE A 160 -0.76 -7.99 -5.94
CA PHE A 160 -0.86 -8.28 -4.51
C PHE A 160 -1.51 -7.13 -3.75
N LEU A 161 -2.45 -7.47 -2.88
CA LEU A 161 -3.03 -6.59 -1.86
C LEU A 161 -2.65 -7.14 -0.48
N CYS A 162 -1.61 -6.56 0.10
CA CYS A 162 -0.98 -7.08 1.30
C CYS A 162 -1.30 -6.21 2.50
N HIS A 163 -1.58 -6.83 3.65
CA HIS A 163 -1.72 -6.13 4.92
C HIS A 163 -0.59 -6.52 5.87
N SER A 164 0.04 -5.53 6.51
CA SER A 164 1.02 -5.73 7.58
C SER A 164 2.13 -6.71 7.15
N MET A 165 2.40 -7.76 7.95
CA MET A 165 3.37 -8.83 7.65
C MET A 165 3.16 -9.50 6.28
N GLY A 166 1.94 -9.55 5.76
CA GLY A 166 1.65 -10.10 4.44
C GLY A 166 2.42 -9.42 3.31
N GLY A 167 2.81 -8.16 3.50
CA GLY A 167 3.64 -7.45 2.52
C GLY A 167 5.10 -7.90 2.55
N LEU A 168 5.61 -8.38 3.69
CA LEU A 168 6.93 -9.00 3.78
C LEU A 168 6.93 -10.39 3.12
N VAL A 169 5.86 -11.16 3.29
CA VAL A 169 5.67 -12.46 2.60
C VAL A 169 5.64 -12.26 1.08
N ALA A 170 4.81 -11.34 0.59
CA ALA A 170 4.73 -11.04 -0.85
C ALA A 170 6.03 -10.46 -1.40
N ARG A 171 6.71 -9.59 -0.65
CA ARG A 171 8.03 -9.07 -1.05
C ARG A 171 9.07 -10.18 -1.10
N SER A 172 9.08 -11.10 -0.13
CA SER A 172 9.98 -12.27 -0.18
C SER A 172 9.70 -13.15 -1.40
N TYR A 173 8.43 -13.37 -1.74
CA TYR A 173 8.07 -14.09 -2.97
C TYR A 173 8.63 -13.40 -4.22
N VAL A 174 8.40 -12.10 -4.35
CA VAL A 174 8.85 -11.30 -5.50
C VAL A 174 10.38 -11.26 -5.58
N GLU A 175 11.05 -10.98 -4.46
CA GLU A 175 12.48 -10.70 -4.44
C GLU A 175 13.35 -11.97 -4.37
N GLN A 176 12.83 -13.09 -3.86
CA GLN A 176 13.65 -14.27 -3.55
C GLN A 176 13.11 -15.58 -4.15
N CYS A 177 11.82 -15.65 -4.51
CA CYS A 177 11.19 -16.90 -4.96
C CYS A 177 10.78 -16.87 -6.46
N GLY A 178 11.42 -16.01 -7.26
CA GLY A 178 11.15 -15.91 -8.71
C GLY A 178 9.85 -15.18 -9.09
N GLY A 179 9.12 -14.63 -8.11
CA GLY A 179 7.83 -14.00 -8.35
C GLY A 179 7.87 -12.69 -9.15
N ALA A 180 9.05 -12.07 -9.29
CA ALA A 180 9.20 -10.77 -9.96
C ALA A 180 8.69 -10.76 -11.41
N GLU A 181 8.92 -11.82 -12.19
CA GLU A 181 8.54 -11.86 -13.60
C GLU A 181 7.02 -11.77 -13.82
N VAL A 182 6.26 -12.46 -12.96
CA VAL A 182 4.81 -12.60 -13.08
C VAL A 182 4.04 -11.55 -12.28
N THR A 183 4.71 -10.77 -11.45
CA THR A 183 4.07 -9.74 -10.62
C THR A 183 4.00 -8.41 -11.36
N ARG A 184 2.80 -7.82 -11.44
CA ARG A 184 2.62 -6.44 -11.94
C ARG A 184 2.82 -5.44 -10.82
N ARG A 185 2.18 -5.68 -9.67
CA ARG A 185 2.10 -4.68 -8.60
C ARG A 185 2.00 -5.33 -7.23
N VAL A 186 2.63 -4.71 -6.23
CA VAL A 186 2.50 -5.02 -4.81
C VAL A 186 1.97 -3.80 -4.08
N VAL A 187 0.70 -3.82 -3.71
CA VAL A 187 0.09 -2.80 -2.84
C VAL A 187 0.19 -3.29 -1.40
N THR A 188 0.81 -2.50 -0.53
CA THR A 188 0.96 -2.86 0.89
C THR A 188 0.25 -1.86 1.79
N LEU A 189 -0.44 -2.36 2.81
CA LEU A 189 -1.16 -1.59 3.82
C LEU A 189 -0.45 -1.77 5.16
N GLY A 190 0.26 -0.74 5.63
CA GLY A 190 0.94 -0.75 6.92
C GLY A 190 2.04 -1.81 7.03
N THR A 191 2.69 -2.20 5.94
CA THR A 191 3.73 -3.25 5.98
C THR A 191 4.99 -2.74 6.70
N PRO A 192 5.48 -3.45 7.74
CA PRO A 192 6.69 -3.07 8.45
C PRO A 192 7.93 -3.51 7.67
N TYR A 193 8.28 -2.81 6.59
CA TYR A 193 9.45 -3.11 5.76
C TYR A 193 10.78 -3.10 6.52
N ARG A 194 10.84 -2.44 7.68
CA ARG A 194 12.00 -2.44 8.59
C ARG A 194 11.61 -2.92 10.00
N GLY A 195 10.52 -3.65 10.15
CA GLY A 195 10.04 -4.14 11.44
C GLY A 195 9.30 -3.10 12.30
N SER A 196 8.75 -3.54 13.43
CA SER A 196 8.00 -2.72 14.38
C SER A 196 8.56 -2.93 15.78
N LEU A 197 8.65 -1.85 16.56
CA LEU A 197 9.12 -1.93 17.93
C LEU A 197 8.22 -2.82 18.81
N ASP A 198 6.92 -2.89 18.53
CA ASP A 198 5.99 -3.75 19.26
C ASP A 198 6.45 -5.21 19.27
N ALA A 199 6.99 -5.73 18.16
CA ALA A 199 7.47 -7.10 18.08
C ALA A 199 8.61 -7.34 19.08
N LEU A 200 9.56 -6.40 19.17
CA LEU A 200 10.66 -6.48 20.12
C LEU A 200 10.17 -6.35 21.57
N LEU A 201 9.24 -5.43 21.84
CA LEU A 201 8.64 -5.26 23.16
C LEU A 201 7.90 -6.53 23.61
N TYR A 202 7.18 -7.21 22.71
CA TYR A 202 6.50 -8.46 23.03
C TYR A 202 7.46 -9.60 23.34
N LEU A 203 8.58 -9.69 22.62
CA LEU A 203 9.59 -10.70 22.90
C LEU A 203 10.28 -10.44 24.24
N VAL A 204 10.63 -9.19 24.54
CA VAL A 204 11.36 -8.83 25.78
C VAL A 204 10.44 -8.79 27.00
N ASN A 205 9.40 -7.97 26.97
CA ASN A 205 8.52 -7.73 28.12
C ASN A 205 7.49 -8.86 28.32
N GLY A 206 7.33 -9.71 27.31
CA GLY A 206 6.31 -10.74 27.27
C GLY A 206 4.95 -10.24 26.81
N MET A 207 4.05 -11.19 26.58
CA MET A 207 2.69 -10.95 26.09
C MET A 207 1.70 -11.55 27.07
N ARG A 208 1.30 -10.76 28.07
CA ARG A 208 0.34 -11.18 29.10
C ARG A 208 -0.97 -10.43 28.93
N TYR A 209 -2.08 -11.16 28.90
CA TYR A 209 -3.43 -10.61 28.81
C TYR A 209 -4.25 -10.94 30.04
N GLY A 210 -4.99 -9.96 30.58
CA GLY A 210 -5.82 -10.12 31.79
C GLY A 210 -5.09 -9.76 33.09
N ILE A 211 -5.84 -9.72 34.20
CA ILE A 211 -5.33 -9.39 35.55
C ILE A 211 -5.72 -10.53 36.51
N GLY A 212 -4.79 -10.97 37.37
CA GLY A 212 -5.05 -12.00 38.39
C GLY A 212 -5.06 -13.44 37.84
N PRO A 213 -5.75 -14.41 38.50
CA PRO A 213 -5.72 -15.84 38.17
C PRO A 213 -6.39 -16.21 36.83
N VAL A 214 -6.95 -15.23 36.12
CA VAL A 214 -7.56 -15.37 34.78
C VAL A 214 -6.62 -14.88 33.68
N GLY A 215 -5.39 -14.48 34.03
CA GLY A 215 -4.37 -14.03 33.09
C GLY A 215 -3.88 -15.14 32.17
N LEU A 216 -3.76 -14.85 30.88
CA LEU A 216 -3.16 -15.72 29.88
C LEU A 216 -1.75 -15.22 29.56
N ASP A 217 -0.75 -16.05 29.80
CA ASP A 217 0.63 -15.78 29.42
C ASP A 217 0.92 -16.39 28.04
N LEU A 218 0.95 -15.54 27.02
CA LEU A 218 1.30 -15.91 25.64
C LEU A 218 2.80 -15.75 25.36
N THR A 219 3.60 -15.38 26.36
CA THR A 219 5.03 -15.10 26.19
C THR A 219 5.80 -16.28 25.60
N PRO A 220 5.65 -17.53 26.09
CA PRO A 220 6.38 -18.67 25.51
C PRO A 220 6.01 -18.91 24.05
N PHE A 221 4.73 -18.74 23.72
CA PHE A 221 4.23 -18.87 22.36
C PHE A 221 4.80 -17.78 21.46
N ALA A 222 4.69 -16.52 21.85
CA ALA A 222 5.22 -15.38 21.08
C ALA A 222 6.72 -15.55 20.78
N ARG A 223 7.49 -15.97 21.80
CA ARG A 223 8.94 -16.24 21.68
C ARG A 223 9.29 -17.44 20.81
N SER A 224 8.32 -18.32 20.51
CA SER A 224 8.57 -19.46 19.60
C SER A 224 8.41 -19.12 18.12
N LEU A 225 7.85 -17.95 17.76
CA LEU A 225 7.45 -17.63 16.38
C LEU A 225 8.64 -17.05 15.58
N PRO A 226 9.13 -17.71 14.49
CA PRO A 226 10.08 -17.09 13.58
C PRO A 226 9.53 -15.80 12.93
N SER A 227 8.22 -15.76 12.63
CA SER A 227 7.57 -14.58 12.05
C SER A 227 7.66 -13.34 12.95
N LEU A 228 7.46 -13.51 14.26
CA LEU A 228 7.53 -12.39 15.20
C LEU A 228 8.96 -11.84 15.31
N HIS A 229 9.98 -12.70 15.24
CA HIS A 229 11.37 -12.26 15.19
C HIS A 229 11.67 -11.49 13.89
N GLN A 230 11.14 -11.93 12.74
CA GLN A 230 11.26 -11.19 11.47
C GLN A 230 10.51 -9.86 11.45
N LEU A 231 9.56 -9.64 12.37
CA LEU A 231 8.91 -8.35 12.57
C LEU A 231 9.68 -7.41 13.50
N THR A 232 10.75 -7.85 14.16
CA THR A 232 11.57 -6.95 15.00
C THR A 232 12.26 -5.87 14.17
N PRO A 233 12.60 -4.71 14.77
CA PRO A 233 13.26 -3.62 14.07
C PRO A 233 14.56 -4.05 13.37
N ASP A 234 14.61 -3.80 12.06
CA ASP A 234 15.84 -3.84 11.28
C ASP A 234 16.43 -2.44 11.07
N TYR A 235 16.46 -1.69 12.17
CA TYR A 235 17.11 -0.39 12.31
C TYR A 235 17.59 -0.25 13.75
N ALA A 236 18.53 0.66 13.96
CA ALA A 236 19.02 0.97 15.30
C ALA A 236 17.90 1.66 16.10
N CYS A 237 17.43 1.02 17.17
CA CYS A 237 16.27 1.47 17.95
C CYS A 237 16.46 1.34 19.46
N LEU A 238 17.52 0.66 19.92
CA LEU A 238 17.79 0.48 21.35
C LEU A 238 18.76 1.54 21.85
N ALA A 239 18.33 2.36 22.81
CA ALA A 239 19.19 3.33 23.47
C ALA A 239 20.27 2.62 24.31
N ALA A 240 21.53 2.95 24.09
CA ALA A 240 22.62 2.46 24.93
C ALA A 240 22.56 3.11 26.31
N GLY A 241 22.54 2.31 27.38
CA GLY A 241 22.65 2.83 28.75
C GLY A 241 23.91 3.68 28.91
N GLY A 242 23.73 5.00 29.07
CA GLY A 242 24.82 5.96 29.25
C GLY A 242 25.62 6.36 27.99
N GLY A 243 25.18 6.00 26.78
CA GLY A 243 25.84 6.35 25.52
C GLY A 243 24.94 7.14 24.55
N SER A 244 25.52 7.92 23.65
CA SER A 244 24.79 8.83 22.73
C SER A 244 24.33 8.19 21.41
N GLY A 245 24.10 6.86 21.37
CA GLY A 245 23.80 6.16 20.12
C GLY A 245 22.79 5.02 20.27
N LEU A 246 21.96 4.85 19.24
CA LEU A 246 21.04 3.72 19.09
C LEU A 246 21.78 2.49 18.55
N ARG A 247 21.35 1.30 18.97
CA ARG A 247 21.86 0.00 18.49
C ARG A 247 20.75 -0.82 17.86
N TYR A 248 21.13 -1.72 16.94
CA TYR A 248 20.19 -2.73 16.45
C TYR A 248 19.90 -3.75 17.55
N ALA A 249 18.70 -4.33 17.57
CA ALA A 249 18.35 -5.36 18.54
C ALA A 249 19.30 -6.56 18.49
N ARG A 250 19.69 -6.99 17.29
CA ARG A 250 20.65 -8.08 17.04
C ARG A 250 22.09 -7.82 17.52
N GLU A 251 22.45 -6.57 17.80
CA GLU A 251 23.78 -6.20 18.31
C GLU A 251 23.83 -6.22 19.84
N VAL A 252 22.67 -6.31 20.51
CA VAL A 252 22.57 -6.32 21.96
C VAL A 252 22.56 -7.76 22.46
N THR A 253 23.62 -8.15 23.17
CA THR A 253 23.72 -9.46 23.81
C THR A 253 22.87 -9.51 25.07
N GLY A 254 22.23 -10.66 25.33
CA GLY A 254 21.50 -10.89 26.57
C GLY A 254 20.12 -10.20 26.66
N LEU A 255 19.51 -9.81 25.54
CA LEU A 255 18.12 -9.34 25.54
C LEU A 255 17.19 -10.40 26.17
N PRO A 256 16.44 -10.08 27.24
CA PRO A 256 15.64 -11.07 27.96
C PRO A 256 14.63 -11.77 27.07
N GLY A 257 14.70 -13.09 26.99
CA GLY A 257 13.70 -13.93 26.34
C GLY A 257 13.62 -13.84 24.81
N VAL A 258 14.54 -13.12 24.16
CA VAL A 258 14.68 -13.13 22.70
C VAL A 258 15.55 -14.31 22.30
N ASP A 259 15.15 -15.06 21.27
CA ASP A 259 16.03 -16.06 20.67
C ASP A 259 17.05 -15.36 19.77
N GLY A 260 18.32 -15.40 20.17
CA GLY A 260 19.41 -14.72 19.46
C GLY A 260 19.63 -15.26 18.04
N GLU A 261 19.36 -16.54 17.80
CA GLU A 261 19.50 -17.14 16.47
C GLU A 261 18.35 -16.71 15.56
N LEU A 262 17.10 -16.72 16.06
CA LEU A 262 15.97 -16.19 15.29
C LEU A 262 16.12 -14.69 15.00
N LEU A 263 16.70 -13.92 15.92
CA LEU A 263 16.99 -12.49 15.71
C LEU A 263 18.09 -12.28 14.65
N ARG A 264 19.11 -13.16 14.62
CA ARG A 264 20.14 -13.16 13.58
C ARG A 264 19.55 -13.51 12.21
N LEU A 265 18.72 -14.56 12.14
CA LEU A 265 18.02 -14.96 10.90
C LEU A 265 17.06 -13.88 10.41
N ALA A 266 16.39 -13.15 11.31
CA ALA A 266 15.58 -11.99 10.97
C ALA A 266 16.39 -10.87 10.32
N GLY A 267 17.59 -10.59 10.83
CA GLY A 267 18.52 -9.65 10.20
C GLY A 267 18.94 -10.06 8.79
N LEU A 268 19.26 -11.35 8.59
CA LEU A 268 19.58 -11.89 7.26
C LEU A 268 18.39 -11.80 6.30
N PHE A 269 17.18 -12.10 6.77
CA PHE A 269 15.96 -11.93 5.99
C PHE A 269 15.80 -10.51 5.44
N HIS A 270 15.94 -9.49 6.29
CA HIS A 270 15.82 -8.11 5.83
C HIS A 270 16.98 -7.66 4.93
N ALA A 271 18.20 -8.18 5.16
CA ALA A 271 19.35 -7.93 4.29
C ALA A 271 19.11 -8.46 2.87
N ASP A 272 18.71 -9.72 2.74
CA ASP A 272 18.42 -10.36 1.45
C ASP A 272 17.34 -9.58 0.66
N LEU A 273 16.29 -9.12 1.34
CA LEU A 273 15.25 -8.31 0.69
C LEU A 273 15.75 -6.94 0.19
N ARG A 274 16.74 -6.35 0.85
CA ARG A 274 17.36 -5.08 0.38
C ARG A 274 18.28 -5.30 -0.79
N GLU A 275 19.00 -6.42 -0.83
CA GLU A 275 20.08 -6.67 -1.78
C GLU A 275 19.61 -7.30 -3.10
N SER A 276 18.42 -7.90 -3.15
CA SER A 276 17.93 -8.62 -4.35
C SER A 276 17.78 -7.73 -5.60
N GLY A 277 16.96 -6.68 -5.53
CA GLY A 277 16.62 -5.84 -6.68
C GLY A 277 15.85 -6.55 -7.81
N ALA A 278 15.33 -7.77 -7.59
CA ALA A 278 14.59 -8.51 -8.60
C ALA A 278 13.29 -7.79 -8.99
N GLY A 279 12.55 -7.26 -8.01
CA GLY A 279 11.34 -6.48 -8.28
C GLY A 279 11.60 -5.30 -9.23
N ALA A 280 12.67 -4.54 -8.96
CA ALA A 280 13.08 -3.43 -9.83
C ALA A 280 13.50 -3.88 -11.23
N ARG A 281 14.23 -5.00 -11.34
CA ARG A 281 14.69 -5.55 -12.63
C ARG A 281 13.53 -5.94 -13.56
N TYR A 282 12.45 -6.47 -12.99
CA TYR A 282 11.25 -6.88 -13.76
C TYR A 282 10.16 -5.80 -13.81
N GLY A 283 10.43 -4.59 -13.28
CA GLY A 283 9.50 -3.47 -13.33
C GLY A 283 8.25 -3.67 -12.46
N VAL A 284 8.38 -4.38 -11.33
CA VAL A 284 7.29 -4.54 -10.35
C VAL A 284 6.97 -3.20 -9.71
N GLU A 285 5.71 -2.79 -9.75
CA GLU A 285 5.26 -1.55 -9.12
C GLU A 285 5.00 -1.78 -7.62
N TYR A 286 5.74 -1.10 -6.75
CA TYR A 286 5.49 -1.11 -5.31
C TYR A 286 4.67 0.12 -4.91
N VAL A 287 3.53 -0.12 -4.27
CA VAL A 287 2.58 0.91 -3.85
C VAL A 287 2.40 0.86 -2.33
N PRO A 288 3.34 1.46 -1.57
CA PRO A 288 3.27 1.45 -0.11
C PRO A 288 2.23 2.44 0.41
N VAL A 289 1.31 1.95 1.25
CA VAL A 289 0.35 2.73 2.02
C VAL A 289 0.74 2.66 3.49
N GLY A 290 1.26 3.77 4.04
CA GLY A 290 1.63 3.89 5.45
C GLY A 290 0.62 4.75 6.21
N GLY A 291 0.04 4.22 7.29
CA GLY A 291 -0.75 5.06 8.19
C GLY A 291 0.15 6.05 8.93
N VAL A 292 -0.37 7.26 9.18
CA VAL A 292 0.41 8.36 9.78
C VAL A 292 -0.34 9.02 10.94
N ARG A 293 0.40 9.84 11.71
CA ARG A 293 -0.08 10.70 12.81
C ARG A 293 -0.55 9.95 14.07
N GLN A 294 -0.52 8.63 14.10
CA GLN A 294 -0.82 7.88 15.33
C GLN A 294 0.46 7.78 16.19
N PRO A 295 0.34 7.91 17.54
CA PRO A 295 1.45 7.65 18.45
C PRO A 295 1.98 6.23 18.23
N THR A 296 3.23 6.11 17.79
CA THR A 296 3.83 4.84 17.39
C THR A 296 5.23 4.73 17.96
N PRO A 297 5.52 3.71 18.78
CA PRO A 297 6.86 3.54 19.33
C PRO A 297 7.91 3.28 18.25
N THR A 298 9.05 3.97 18.34
CA THR A 298 10.16 3.93 17.38
C THR A 298 11.47 3.47 18.01
N THR A 299 11.74 3.89 19.26
CA THR A 299 12.94 3.48 20.00
C THR A 299 12.55 2.88 21.35
N ALA A 300 13.44 2.09 21.95
CA ALA A 300 13.28 1.59 23.30
C ALA A 300 14.53 1.82 24.14
N GLU A 301 14.33 1.99 25.43
CA GLU A 301 15.39 2.02 26.44
C GLU A 301 15.17 0.91 27.46
N ALA A 302 16.23 0.53 28.16
CA ALA A 302 16.14 -0.45 29.24
C ALA A 302 15.34 0.12 30.42
N GLU A 303 14.36 -0.64 30.91
CA GLU A 303 13.59 -0.33 32.11
C GLU A 303 13.49 -1.60 32.96
N GLY A 304 14.30 -1.68 34.03
CA GLY A 304 14.40 -2.89 34.84
C GLY A 304 14.92 -4.08 34.05
N ASP A 305 14.14 -5.17 34.03
CA ASP A 305 14.37 -6.38 33.23
C ASP A 305 13.69 -6.34 31.85
N GLY A 306 13.11 -5.20 31.48
CA GLY A 306 12.37 -5.01 30.24
C GLY A 306 12.85 -3.83 29.40
N LEU A 307 12.01 -3.49 28.42
CA LEU A 307 12.17 -2.35 27.52
C LEU A 307 10.98 -1.41 27.63
N ARG A 308 11.26 -0.11 27.73
CA ARG A 308 10.25 0.94 27.64
C ARG A 308 10.27 1.54 26.23
N GLY A 309 9.14 1.45 25.54
CA GLY A 309 8.98 2.08 24.23
C GLY A 309 8.88 3.60 24.33
N LEU A 310 9.54 4.28 23.41
CA LEU A 310 9.54 5.74 23.23
C LEU A 310 8.94 6.06 21.86
N LEU A 311 8.22 7.18 21.78
CA LEU A 311 7.58 7.63 20.53
C LEU A 311 8.56 8.34 19.58
N THR A 312 9.74 8.71 20.08
CA THR A 312 10.71 9.51 19.33
C THR A 312 11.93 8.71 18.92
N ILE A 313 12.43 8.96 17.72
CA ILE A 313 13.76 8.55 17.26
C ILE A 313 14.58 9.80 17.00
N ASP A 314 15.79 9.88 17.58
CA ASP A 314 16.64 11.07 17.53
C ASP A 314 15.92 12.38 17.91
N GLY A 315 14.99 12.30 18.88
CA GLY A 315 14.19 13.41 19.36
C GLY A 315 12.99 13.80 18.48
N VAL A 316 12.74 13.09 17.37
CA VAL A 316 11.63 13.34 16.44
C VAL A 316 10.53 12.30 16.61
N ASP A 317 9.30 12.76 16.83
CA ASP A 317 8.09 11.91 16.71
C ASP A 317 7.62 11.91 15.26
N GLU A 318 8.00 10.86 14.52
CA GLU A 318 7.56 10.67 13.13
C GLU A 318 6.12 10.12 13.05
N GLY A 319 5.56 9.64 14.15
CA GLY A 319 4.29 8.92 14.21
C GLY A 319 4.28 7.63 13.38
N GLY A 320 3.08 7.20 13.03
CA GLY A 320 2.84 5.98 12.25
C GLY A 320 1.37 5.60 12.30
N ASP A 321 1.08 4.31 12.25
CA ASP A 321 -0.28 3.76 12.31
C ASP A 321 -0.65 3.18 13.70
N GLY A 322 0.19 3.44 14.71
CA GLY A 322 0.02 2.95 16.08
C GLY A 322 0.65 1.57 16.32
N ARG A 323 1.27 0.97 15.29
CA ARG A 323 2.07 -0.26 15.37
C ARG A 323 3.38 -0.08 14.60
N VAL A 324 3.30 0.38 13.35
CA VAL A 324 4.40 0.51 12.42
C VAL A 324 4.73 1.99 12.26
N PRO A 325 5.95 2.42 12.62
CA PRO A 325 6.35 3.81 12.47
C PRO A 325 6.56 4.18 10.99
N ASP A 326 6.46 5.47 10.68
CA ASP A 326 6.57 5.98 9.30
C ASP A 326 7.86 5.49 8.61
N LEU A 327 9.04 5.60 9.27
CA LEU A 327 10.32 5.10 8.76
C LEU A 327 10.31 3.62 8.32
N SER A 328 9.47 2.80 8.94
CA SER A 328 9.40 1.36 8.68
C SER A 328 8.32 0.99 7.66
N SER A 329 7.29 1.84 7.52
CA SER A 329 6.21 1.63 6.55
C SER A 329 6.59 2.01 5.11
N ARG A 330 7.70 2.72 4.91
CA ARG A 330 8.21 3.12 3.59
C ARG A 330 8.91 1.94 2.91
N ALA A 331 8.54 1.62 1.67
CA ALA A 331 9.24 0.61 0.88
C ALA A 331 10.69 1.03 0.63
N VAL A 332 11.61 0.06 0.64
CA VAL A 332 13.03 0.32 0.36
C VAL A 332 13.16 0.76 -1.10
N GLY A 333 13.71 1.96 -1.33
CA GLY A 333 13.95 2.52 -2.67
C GLY A 333 12.92 3.57 -3.12
N SER A 334 11.68 3.59 -2.60
CA SER A 334 10.66 4.55 -3.07
C SER A 334 10.66 5.89 -2.34
N GLY A 335 11.31 6.01 -1.18
CA GLY A 335 11.45 7.25 -0.39
C GLY A 335 10.14 7.89 0.11
N ARG A 336 8.99 7.57 -0.50
CA ARG A 336 7.67 8.11 -0.23
C ARG A 336 6.61 7.02 -0.32
N HIS A 337 5.55 7.22 0.45
CA HIS A 337 4.30 6.47 0.35
C HIS A 337 3.55 6.85 -0.92
N ALA A 338 2.84 5.89 -1.50
CA ALA A 338 1.83 6.17 -2.52
C ALA A 338 0.56 6.79 -1.93
N HIS A 339 0.25 6.48 -0.66
CA HIS A 339 -0.87 7.07 0.07
C HIS A 339 -0.63 7.03 1.60
N THR A 340 -1.09 8.05 2.32
CA THR A 340 -0.87 8.19 3.78
C THR A 340 -2.17 8.48 4.55
N PRO A 341 -3.00 7.46 4.83
CA PRO A 341 -4.22 7.66 5.59
C PRO A 341 -3.92 7.97 7.06
N TRP A 342 -4.76 8.79 7.70
CA TRP A 342 -4.71 9.04 9.14
C TRP A 342 -5.52 7.96 9.86
N GLU A 343 -4.99 6.75 9.88
CA GLU A 343 -5.71 5.56 10.32
C GLU A 343 -4.82 4.65 11.18
N LYS A 344 -5.45 3.85 12.03
CA LYS A 344 -4.74 2.83 12.81
C LYS A 344 -4.50 1.56 12.01
N HIS A 345 -3.40 0.86 12.33
CA HIS A 345 -2.92 -0.33 11.64
C HIS A 345 -4.02 -1.33 11.26
N GLY A 346 -4.84 -1.74 12.25
CA GLY A 346 -5.85 -2.80 12.06
C GLY A 346 -7.06 -2.43 11.20
N SER A 347 -7.20 -1.16 10.80
CA SER A 347 -8.34 -0.66 10.02
C SER A 347 -7.93 -0.05 8.67
N LEU A 348 -6.64 -0.08 8.31
CA LEU A 348 -6.13 0.47 7.04
C LEU A 348 -6.86 -0.09 5.81
N GLN A 349 -7.12 -1.40 5.80
CA GLN A 349 -7.85 -2.11 4.73
C GLN A 349 -9.32 -1.70 4.58
N ASN A 350 -9.90 -1.06 5.59
CA ASN A 350 -11.28 -0.58 5.58
C ASN A 350 -11.43 0.93 5.45
N ASN A 351 -10.32 1.66 5.49
CA ASN A 351 -10.32 3.09 5.34
C ASN A 351 -10.87 3.50 3.95
N LYS A 352 -11.78 4.47 3.92
CA LYS A 352 -12.42 4.93 2.68
C LYS A 352 -11.42 5.54 1.69
N GLY A 353 -10.45 6.31 2.17
CA GLY A 353 -9.41 6.91 1.32
C GLY A 353 -8.52 5.84 0.69
N VAL A 354 -8.16 4.81 1.47
CA VAL A 354 -7.45 3.63 0.95
C VAL A 354 -8.27 2.90 -0.10
N ARG A 355 -9.57 2.68 0.13
CA ARG A 355 -10.46 2.05 -0.88
C ARG A 355 -10.56 2.88 -2.17
N GLN A 356 -10.61 4.20 -2.07
CA GLN A 356 -10.61 5.09 -3.23
C GLN A 356 -9.28 4.99 -4.00
N ALA A 357 -8.15 4.96 -3.30
CA ALA A 357 -6.83 4.78 -3.93
C ALA A 357 -6.68 3.40 -4.59
N LEU A 358 -7.12 2.33 -3.90
CA LEU A 358 -7.19 0.97 -4.44
C LEU A 358 -8.04 0.91 -5.70
N TYR A 359 -9.15 1.67 -5.75
CA TYR A 359 -9.97 1.73 -6.95
C TYR A 359 -9.14 2.16 -8.16
N ASN A 360 -8.38 3.25 -8.00
CA ASN A 360 -7.54 3.81 -9.05
C ASN A 360 -6.38 2.88 -9.45
N TRP A 361 -5.75 2.19 -8.48
CA TRP A 361 -4.64 1.29 -8.79
C TRP A 361 -5.09 0.00 -9.47
N LEU A 362 -6.29 -0.50 -9.17
CA LEU A 362 -6.80 -1.74 -9.75
C LEU A 362 -7.55 -1.54 -11.05
N THR A 363 -8.06 -0.34 -11.31
CA THR A 363 -8.65 0.01 -12.60
C THR A 363 -7.54 0.09 -13.65
N PRO A 364 -7.67 -0.60 -14.80
CA PRO A 364 -6.79 -0.41 -15.93
C PRO A 364 -6.70 1.07 -16.26
N GLU A 365 -5.54 1.55 -16.66
CA GLU A 365 -5.47 2.89 -17.22
C GLU A 365 -6.56 2.99 -18.30
N PRO A 366 -7.42 4.02 -18.24
CA PRO A 366 -8.45 4.17 -19.25
C PRO A 366 -7.72 4.14 -20.60
N PRO A 367 -8.26 3.44 -21.61
CA PRO A 367 -7.68 3.50 -22.93
C PRO A 367 -7.48 4.98 -23.24
N VAL A 368 -6.23 5.37 -23.50
CA VAL A 368 -5.97 6.71 -24.02
C VAL A 368 -6.75 6.72 -25.32
N HIS A 369 -7.91 7.36 -25.30
CA HIS A 369 -8.67 7.63 -26.50
C HIS A 369 -7.86 8.67 -27.27
N ARG A 370 -6.78 8.23 -27.91
CA ARG A 370 -5.95 9.08 -28.75
C ARG A 370 -6.81 9.56 -29.90
N GLY A 371 -7.29 10.80 -29.80
CA GLY A 371 -6.97 11.74 -30.87
C GLY A 371 -5.47 12.01 -30.81
N PRO A 372 -4.80 12.34 -31.92
CA PRO A 372 -3.38 12.68 -31.86
C PRO A 372 -3.19 13.87 -30.91
N GLU A 373 -2.17 13.77 -30.05
CA GLU A 373 -1.54 14.86 -29.27
C GLU A 373 -2.26 15.34 -28.00
N ASP A 374 -2.01 14.63 -26.89
CA ASP A 374 -2.07 15.13 -25.50
C ASP A 374 -0.67 15.53 -25.02
N GLU A 375 0.10 16.24 -25.86
CA GLU A 375 1.22 17.05 -25.40
C GLU A 375 0.67 18.47 -25.22
N ASP A 376 0.98 19.11 -24.09
CA ASP A 376 0.71 20.54 -23.90
C ASP A 376 1.44 21.30 -25.03
N VAL A 377 0.71 21.62 -26.11
CA VAL A 377 1.27 22.32 -27.26
C VAL A 377 1.84 23.66 -26.77
N PRO A 378 3.16 23.87 -26.82
CA PRO A 378 3.77 25.10 -26.32
C PRO A 378 3.24 26.28 -27.15
N LEU A 379 2.85 27.36 -26.45
CA LEU A 379 2.40 28.60 -27.07
C LEU A 379 3.30 29.75 -26.62
N SER A 380 3.84 30.49 -27.59
CA SER A 380 4.39 31.82 -27.35
C SER A 380 3.29 32.85 -27.58
N VAL A 381 3.06 33.75 -26.63
CA VAL A 381 2.00 34.76 -26.71
C VAL A 381 2.63 36.15 -26.70
N ASP A 382 2.22 36.97 -27.65
CA ASP A 382 2.47 38.41 -27.68
C ASP A 382 1.12 39.12 -27.49
N ALA A 383 1.01 39.84 -26.37
CA ALA A 383 -0.22 40.51 -25.96
C ALA A 383 0.15 41.78 -25.17
N PRO A 384 -0.33 42.97 -25.56
CA PRO A 384 0.00 44.23 -24.88
C PRO A 384 -0.38 44.25 -23.39
N GLU A 385 0.52 44.71 -22.53
CA GLU A 385 0.23 44.81 -21.09
C GLU A 385 -0.58 46.07 -20.71
N ILE A 386 -0.57 47.09 -21.59
CA ILE A 386 -1.27 48.37 -21.41
C ILE A 386 -2.05 48.68 -22.69
N LEU A 387 -3.28 49.14 -22.52
CA LEU A 387 -4.18 49.55 -23.60
C LEU A 387 -4.89 50.86 -23.22
N VAL A 388 -5.18 51.74 -24.17
CA VAL A 388 -6.04 52.91 -23.92
C VAL A 388 -7.50 52.57 -24.23
N GLU A 389 -8.43 53.13 -23.46
CA GLU A 389 -9.87 52.94 -23.67
C GLU A 389 -10.27 53.22 -25.13
N GLY A 390 -10.95 52.24 -25.74
CA GLY A 390 -11.39 52.29 -27.13
C GLY A 390 -10.39 51.70 -28.13
N GLU A 391 -9.15 51.39 -27.73
CA GLU A 391 -8.22 50.65 -28.58
C GLU A 391 -8.63 49.17 -28.71
N VAL A 392 -8.20 48.57 -29.83
CA VAL A 392 -8.44 47.16 -30.10
C VAL A 392 -7.32 46.35 -29.48
N TYR A 393 -7.66 45.44 -28.56
CA TYR A 393 -6.68 44.55 -27.97
C TYR A 393 -6.34 43.42 -28.96
N GLU A 394 -5.14 43.48 -29.52
CA GLU A 394 -4.64 42.51 -30.50
C GLU A 394 -3.71 41.51 -29.81
N ILE A 395 -4.09 40.23 -29.87
CA ILE A 395 -3.37 39.12 -29.25
C ILE A 395 -2.83 38.24 -30.36
N ARG A 396 -1.56 37.88 -30.28
CA ARG A 396 -0.91 36.94 -31.16
C ARG A 396 -0.41 35.74 -30.38
N ALA A 397 -0.67 34.54 -30.90
CA ALA A 397 -0.15 33.29 -30.36
C ALA A 397 0.61 32.54 -31.45
N THR A 398 1.75 31.94 -31.10
CA THR A 398 2.61 31.21 -32.02
C THR A 398 2.86 29.82 -31.46
N VAL A 399 2.55 28.80 -32.27
CA VAL A 399 2.96 27.42 -32.04
C VAL A 399 4.34 27.24 -32.71
N PRO A 400 5.37 26.75 -31.98
CA PRO A 400 6.70 26.56 -32.53
C PRO A 400 6.71 25.66 -33.79
N PRO A 401 7.50 25.98 -34.83
CA PRO A 401 7.51 25.23 -36.09
C PRO A 401 7.93 23.76 -35.97
N ASP A 402 8.68 23.43 -34.91
CA ASP A 402 9.11 22.09 -34.53
C ASP A 402 7.99 21.22 -33.95
N VAL A 403 6.83 21.81 -33.63
CA VAL A 403 5.60 21.06 -33.30
C VAL A 403 4.99 20.51 -34.60
N PRO A 404 4.83 19.18 -34.74
CA PRO A 404 4.15 18.58 -35.88
C PRO A 404 2.73 19.15 -36.01
N GLY A 405 2.36 19.59 -37.22
CA GLY A 405 1.03 20.16 -37.44
C GLY A 405 0.79 21.52 -36.77
N HIS A 406 1.84 22.27 -36.42
CA HIS A 406 1.76 23.61 -35.79
C HIS A 406 0.76 24.57 -36.47
N ASP A 407 0.53 24.44 -37.78
CA ASP A 407 -0.41 25.27 -38.55
C ASP A 407 -1.86 24.73 -38.59
N ARG A 408 -2.14 23.65 -37.87
CA ARG A 408 -3.45 22.98 -37.82
C ARG A 408 -4.02 22.91 -36.40
N VAL A 409 -3.34 23.52 -35.42
CA VAL A 409 -3.78 23.60 -34.03
C VAL A 409 -4.96 24.56 -33.91
N ALA A 410 -5.97 24.21 -33.10
CA ALA A 410 -7.05 25.12 -32.76
C ALA A 410 -6.63 25.94 -31.53
N VAL A 411 -6.47 27.25 -31.68
CA VAL A 411 -6.09 28.16 -30.59
C VAL A 411 -7.29 29.03 -30.21
N PHE A 412 -7.50 29.21 -28.91
CA PHE A 412 -8.61 29.96 -28.34
C PHE A 412 -8.09 31.03 -27.39
N ALA A 413 -8.76 32.19 -27.37
CA ALA A 413 -8.50 33.24 -26.41
C ALA A 413 -9.79 33.90 -25.91
N GLY A 414 -9.81 34.36 -24.66
CA GLY A 414 -10.99 35.01 -24.08
C GLY A 414 -10.71 35.66 -22.73
N VAL A 415 -11.45 36.72 -22.43
CA VAL A 415 -11.39 37.41 -21.13
C VAL A 415 -11.92 36.47 -20.04
N GLU A 416 -11.30 36.48 -18.87
CA GLU A 416 -11.75 35.73 -17.70
C GLU A 416 -13.21 36.06 -17.35
N GLY A 417 -14.00 35.03 -17.08
CA GLY A 417 -15.46 35.15 -16.89
C GLY A 417 -16.28 35.28 -18.18
N GLY A 418 -15.64 35.43 -19.35
CA GLY A 418 -16.29 35.51 -20.66
C GLY A 418 -16.11 34.27 -21.56
N PRO A 419 -16.79 34.21 -22.72
CA PRO A 419 -16.66 33.11 -23.68
C PRO A 419 -15.28 33.11 -24.35
N MET A 420 -14.72 31.92 -24.54
CA MET A 420 -13.52 31.71 -25.35
C MET A 420 -13.87 31.80 -26.83
N ARG A 421 -13.02 32.48 -27.61
CA ARG A 421 -13.17 32.63 -29.07
C ARG A 421 -12.00 31.98 -29.79
N THR A 422 -12.27 31.31 -30.90
CA THR A 422 -11.23 30.76 -31.77
C THR A 422 -10.40 31.91 -32.37
N MET A 423 -9.08 31.81 -32.27
CA MET A 423 -8.15 32.74 -32.91
C MET A 423 -8.05 32.42 -34.41
N THR A 424 -7.90 33.46 -35.24
CA THR A 424 -7.73 33.30 -36.69
C THR A 424 -6.32 32.83 -37.00
N ASN A 425 -6.20 31.68 -37.67
CA ASN A 425 -4.92 31.17 -38.19
C ASN A 425 -4.42 32.08 -39.34
N ARG A 426 -3.15 32.50 -39.26
CA ARG A 426 -2.46 33.37 -40.23
C ARG A 426 -1.39 32.64 -41.05
N GLY A 427 -1.23 31.33 -40.86
CA GLY A 427 -0.20 30.50 -41.48
C GLY A 427 1.09 30.44 -40.67
N GLY A 428 1.86 29.37 -40.85
CA GLY A 428 3.15 29.16 -40.18
C GLY A 428 3.05 29.03 -38.66
N GLY A 429 1.91 28.56 -38.14
CA GLY A 429 1.69 28.37 -36.70
C GLY A 429 1.36 29.65 -35.94
N VAL A 430 1.03 30.72 -36.66
CA VAL A 430 0.67 32.01 -36.08
C VAL A 430 -0.85 32.17 -36.05
N TYR A 431 -1.36 32.60 -34.90
CA TYR A 431 -2.77 32.83 -34.63
C TYR A 431 -2.98 34.25 -34.08
N SER A 432 -4.10 34.88 -34.43
CA SER A 432 -4.43 36.24 -33.97
C SER A 432 -5.89 36.36 -33.52
N LEU A 433 -6.15 37.15 -32.49
CA LEU A 433 -7.50 37.56 -32.08
C LEU A 433 -7.52 39.05 -31.76
N ARG A 434 -8.59 39.73 -32.18
CA ARG A 434 -8.86 41.13 -31.86
C ARG A 434 -10.05 41.20 -30.92
N ILE A 435 -9.87 41.83 -29.76
CA ILE A 435 -10.91 42.08 -28.76
C ILE A 435 -11.19 43.57 -28.73
N ASN A 436 -12.41 43.96 -29.08
CA ASN A 436 -12.85 45.35 -29.05
C ASN A 436 -13.56 45.67 -27.74
N GLY A 437 -13.39 46.89 -27.24
CA GLY A 437 -14.20 47.44 -26.16
C GLY A 437 -13.97 46.76 -24.81
N LEU A 438 -12.71 46.49 -24.45
CA LEU A 438 -12.38 46.13 -23.07
C LEU A 438 -12.69 47.33 -22.16
N PRO A 439 -13.47 47.15 -21.08
CA PRO A 439 -13.74 48.21 -20.11
C PRO A 439 -12.45 48.75 -19.47
N VAL A 440 -12.48 49.97 -18.93
CA VAL A 440 -11.38 50.50 -18.11
C VAL A 440 -11.13 49.59 -16.90
N GLY A 441 -9.86 49.32 -16.58
CA GLY A 441 -9.46 48.47 -15.47
C GLY A 441 -8.56 47.30 -15.87
N GLY A 442 -8.23 46.44 -14.89
CA GLY A 442 -7.39 45.27 -15.09
C GLY A 442 -8.19 44.07 -15.59
N HIS A 443 -7.73 43.44 -16.67
CA HIS A 443 -8.34 42.26 -17.26
C HIS A 443 -7.35 41.11 -17.31
N ARG A 444 -7.86 39.90 -17.09
CA ARG A 444 -7.15 38.66 -17.35
C ARG A 444 -7.66 38.04 -18.65
N VAL A 445 -6.75 37.74 -19.57
CA VAL A 445 -7.08 37.06 -20.83
C VAL A 445 -6.41 35.70 -20.85
N ARG A 446 -7.22 34.66 -21.05
CA ARG A 446 -6.79 33.26 -21.07
C ARG A 446 -6.58 32.84 -22.52
N ILE A 447 -5.50 32.10 -22.77
CA ILE A 447 -5.14 31.60 -24.10
C ILE A 447 -4.78 30.12 -23.97
N GLY A 448 -5.26 29.30 -24.90
CA GLY A 448 -4.99 27.85 -24.88
C GLY A 448 -5.47 27.13 -26.13
N THR A 449 -5.17 25.84 -26.20
CA THR A 449 -5.52 24.97 -27.35
C THR A 449 -6.82 24.17 -27.13
N ARG A 450 -7.55 24.47 -26.06
CA ARG A 450 -8.85 23.87 -25.71
C ARG A 450 -9.86 24.92 -25.28
N VAL A 451 -11.15 24.62 -25.50
CA VAL A 451 -12.28 25.45 -25.06
C VAL A 451 -12.56 25.28 -23.55
N SER A 452 -12.20 24.13 -22.98
CA SER A 452 -12.26 23.85 -21.54
C SER A 452 -11.00 24.31 -20.81
N ALA A 453 -11.13 24.57 -19.50
CA ALA A 453 -10.26 25.39 -18.64
C ALA A 453 -8.78 24.98 -18.45
N ASN A 454 -8.18 24.18 -19.34
CA ASN A 454 -6.73 24.00 -19.38
C ASN A 454 -6.08 25.24 -20.01
N VAL A 455 -5.90 26.27 -19.19
CA VAL A 455 -5.20 27.50 -19.55
C VAL A 455 -3.72 27.16 -19.74
N VAL A 456 -3.23 27.31 -20.96
CA VAL A 456 -1.79 27.15 -21.26
C VAL A 456 -1.04 28.42 -20.84
N MET A 457 -1.64 29.59 -21.06
CA MET A 457 -1.06 30.90 -20.75
C MET A 457 -2.12 31.93 -20.33
N THR A 458 -1.72 32.85 -19.45
CA THR A 458 -2.55 33.98 -18.96
C THR A 458 -1.84 35.30 -19.26
N ALA A 459 -2.49 36.19 -20.00
CA ALA A 459 -2.04 37.58 -20.20
C ALA A 459 -2.83 38.53 -19.29
N LEU A 460 -2.13 39.50 -18.69
CA LEU A 460 -2.74 40.58 -17.90
C LEU A 460 -2.65 41.87 -18.72
N VAL A 461 -3.77 42.58 -18.86
CA VAL A 461 -3.82 43.87 -19.55
C VAL A 461 -4.52 44.90 -18.67
N LEU A 462 -3.93 46.09 -18.57
CA LEU A 462 -4.53 47.24 -17.91
C LEU A 462 -5.06 48.21 -18.97
N VAL A 463 -6.37 48.47 -18.96
CA VAL A 463 -7.00 49.46 -19.83
C VAL A 463 -7.11 50.79 -19.08
N LEU A 464 -6.44 51.82 -19.59
CA LEU A 464 -6.42 53.18 -19.03
C LEU A 464 -7.53 54.04 -19.65
N GLU A 465 -8.10 54.97 -18.88
CA GLU A 465 -9.06 55.96 -19.40
C GLU A 465 -8.42 56.81 -20.50
N ARG A 466 -9.22 57.17 -21.50
CA ARG A 466 -8.78 58.09 -22.55
C ARG A 466 -8.78 59.52 -21.98
N GLY A 467 -7.59 60.03 -21.70
CA GLY A 467 -7.36 61.41 -21.23
C GLY A 467 -7.69 62.49 -22.26
#